data_AF-A0A7S4SWE7-F1
#
_entry.id   AF-A0A7S4SWE7-F1
#
_cell.length_a   1.000
_cell.length_b   1.000
_cell.length_c   1.000
_cell.angle_alpha   90.00
_cell.angle_beta   90.00
_cell.angle_gamma   90.00
#
_symmetry.space_group_name_H-M   'P 1'
#
loop_
_entity.id
_entity.type
_entity.pdbx_description
1 polymer ?
#
loop_
_entity_poly.entity_id
_entity_poly.type
_entity_poly.pdbx_seq_one_letter_code
_entity_poly.pdbx_strand_id
1 'polypeptide(L)'
;PICRMQKKLTNRSIELLERSAIHAPSNFQHMALLLQAESAFYDRNCESATKYYEKAIKIATDNGFIQDEALACERAGIFHSTIQGENDIANGYFLRAYSSYEKWGAYCKAHHVRKQYS
;
A
#
# COMPACT_ATOMS: atom_id res chain seq x y z
N PRO A 1 16.33 -14.31 5.59
CA PRO A 1 16.48 -13.65 6.92
C PRO A 1 15.56 -12.43 7.09
N ILE A 2 15.59 -11.47 6.15
CA ILE A 2 14.81 -10.21 6.20
C ILE A 2 13.29 -10.46 6.07
N CYS A 3 12.89 -11.41 5.22
CA CYS A 3 11.49 -11.77 4.95
C CYS A 3 10.73 -12.34 6.18
N ARG A 4 11.40 -13.05 7.11
CA ARG A 4 10.76 -13.56 8.34
C ARG A 4 10.53 -12.48 9.40
N MET A 5 11.39 -11.46 9.46
CA MET A 5 11.24 -10.36 10.42
C MET A 5 10.16 -9.36 9.98
N GLN A 6 10.08 -9.07 8.67
CA GLN A 6 8.99 -8.25 8.11
C GLN A 6 7.61 -8.88 8.37
N LYS A 7 7.46 -10.21 8.22
CA LYS A 7 6.21 -10.94 8.49
C LYS A 7 5.79 -10.89 9.98
N LYS A 8 6.74 -10.95 10.92
CA LYS A 8 6.46 -10.84 12.37
C LYS A 8 6.06 -9.43 12.79
N LEU A 9 6.67 -8.41 12.19
CA LEU A 9 6.34 -7.00 12.45
C LEU A 9 4.99 -6.63 11.85
N THR A 10 4.73 -7.02 10.59
CA THR A 10 3.41 -6.83 9.96
C THR A 10 2.30 -7.50 10.76
N ASN A 11 2.49 -8.72 11.29
CA ASN A 11 1.45 -9.36 12.11
C ASN A 11 1.11 -8.59 13.40
N ARG A 12 2.10 -8.01 14.10
CA ARG A 12 1.82 -7.15 15.27
C ARG A 12 1.14 -5.84 14.89
N SER A 13 1.51 -5.27 13.73
CA SER A 13 0.85 -4.08 13.19
C SER A 13 -0.61 -4.38 12.82
N ILE A 14 -0.87 -5.55 12.22
CA ILE A 14 -2.23 -6.04 11.90
C ILE A 14 -3.06 -6.14 13.18
N GLU A 15 -2.57 -6.83 14.23
CA GLU A 15 -3.32 -6.98 15.49
C GLU A 15 -3.67 -5.64 16.16
N LEU A 16 -2.75 -4.67 16.09
CA LEU A 16 -2.98 -3.33 16.64
C LEU A 16 -4.04 -2.55 15.83
N LEU A 17 -3.97 -2.65 14.50
CA LEU A 17 -4.89 -2.00 13.58
C LEU A 17 -6.28 -2.65 13.63
N GLU A 18 -6.37 -3.96 13.77
CA GLU A 18 -7.63 -4.68 13.97
C GLU A 18 -8.29 -4.28 15.30
N ARG A 19 -7.52 -4.17 16.39
CA ARG A 19 -8.04 -3.64 17.67
C ARG A 19 -8.52 -2.19 17.56
N SER A 20 -7.83 -1.38 16.77
CA SER A 20 -8.23 0.01 16.56
C SER A 20 -9.46 0.11 15.63
N ALA A 21 -9.59 -0.83 14.68
CA ALA A 21 -10.76 -0.98 13.80
C ALA A 21 -12.04 -1.36 14.55
N ILE A 22 -11.95 -2.02 15.71
CA ILE A 22 -13.11 -2.26 16.58
C ILE A 22 -13.73 -0.94 17.04
N HIS A 23 -12.92 0.10 17.24
CA HIS A 23 -13.37 1.41 17.72
C HIS A 23 -13.66 2.41 16.59
N ALA A 24 -13.02 2.27 15.43
CA ALA A 24 -13.25 3.11 14.25
C ALA A 24 -12.96 2.33 12.95
N PRO A 25 -13.87 1.45 12.51
CA PRO A 25 -13.60 0.51 11.41
C PRO A 25 -13.29 1.22 10.09
N SER A 26 -13.95 2.34 9.79
CA SER A 26 -13.66 3.18 8.62
C SER A 26 -12.23 3.72 8.61
N ASN A 27 -11.60 3.90 9.77
CA ASN A 27 -10.29 4.54 9.89
C ASN A 27 -9.13 3.55 9.75
N PHE A 28 -9.39 2.24 9.86
CA PHE A 28 -8.32 1.24 9.89
C PHE A 28 -8.50 0.11 8.87
N GLN A 29 -9.68 0.02 8.23
CA GLN A 29 -9.98 -1.03 7.25
C GLN A 29 -9.02 -1.01 6.05
N HIS A 30 -8.67 0.17 5.52
CA HIS A 30 -7.72 0.27 4.41
C HIS A 30 -6.31 -0.19 4.81
N MET A 31 -5.88 0.07 6.05
CA MET A 31 -4.58 -0.39 6.56
C MET A 31 -4.54 -1.90 6.73
N ALA A 32 -5.62 -2.52 7.23
CA ALA A 32 -5.73 -3.97 7.33
C ALA A 32 -5.66 -4.64 5.95
N LEU A 33 -6.38 -4.09 4.97
CA LEU A 33 -6.33 -4.57 3.58
C LEU A 33 -4.94 -4.43 2.96
N LEU A 34 -4.25 -3.31 3.22
CA LEU A 34 -2.88 -3.11 2.75
C LEU A 34 -1.94 -4.20 3.30
N LEU A 35 -2.08 -4.53 4.58
CA LEU A 35 -1.26 -5.58 5.21
C LEU A 35 -1.62 -6.98 4.68
N GLN A 36 -2.89 -7.24 4.38
CA GLN A 36 -3.32 -8.46 3.68
C GLN A 36 -2.72 -8.53 2.27
N ALA A 37 -2.62 -7.41 1.55
CA ALA A 37 -2.00 -7.34 0.24
C ALA A 37 -0.51 -7.70 0.32
N GLU A 38 0.22 -7.14 1.28
CA GLU A 38 1.63 -7.47 1.53
C GLU A 38 1.80 -8.94 1.89
N SER A 39 0.97 -9.48 2.78
CA SER A 39 1.03 -10.90 3.14
C SER A 39 0.82 -11.79 1.92
N ALA A 40 -0.19 -11.48 1.09
CA ALA A 40 -0.46 -12.23 -0.14
C ALA A 40 0.70 -12.12 -1.14
N PHE A 41 1.34 -10.95 -1.25
CA PHE A 41 2.54 -10.76 -2.06
C PHE A 41 3.68 -11.66 -1.59
N TYR A 42 3.97 -11.71 -0.29
CA TYR A 42 4.99 -12.60 0.26
C TYR A 42 4.67 -14.09 0.06
N ASP A 43 3.39 -14.44 0.10
CA ASP A 43 2.91 -15.81 -0.13
C ASP A 43 2.78 -16.15 -1.63
N ARG A 44 3.23 -15.26 -2.52
CA ARG A 44 3.19 -15.39 -3.99
C ARG A 44 1.78 -15.58 -4.56
N ASN A 45 0.76 -15.12 -3.84
CA ASN A 45 -0.63 -15.11 -4.29
C ASN A 45 -0.93 -13.76 -4.95
N CYS A 46 -0.47 -13.60 -6.19
CA CYS A 46 -0.60 -12.34 -6.93
C CYS A 46 -2.05 -11.90 -7.09
N GLU A 47 -2.97 -12.82 -7.37
CA GLU A 47 -4.39 -12.50 -7.55
C GLU A 47 -5.00 -11.86 -6.30
N SER A 48 -4.69 -12.41 -5.13
CA SER A 48 -5.18 -11.85 -3.87
C SER A 48 -4.49 -10.54 -3.53
N ALA A 49 -3.18 -10.43 -3.77
CA ALA A 49 -2.42 -9.21 -3.54
C ALA A 49 -3.01 -8.03 -4.34
N THR A 50 -3.24 -8.20 -5.65
CA THR A 50 -3.85 -7.16 -6.50
C THR A 50 -5.21 -6.72 -5.96
N LYS A 51 -6.09 -7.68 -5.64
CA LYS A 51 -7.43 -7.38 -5.10
C LYS A 51 -7.37 -6.62 -3.77
N TYR A 52 -6.42 -6.96 -2.90
CA TYR A 52 -6.28 -6.28 -1.62
C TYR A 52 -5.69 -4.87 -1.76
N TYR A 53 -4.71 -4.67 -2.64
CA TYR A 53 -4.18 -3.33 -2.94
C TYR A 53 -5.26 -2.41 -3.49
N GLU A 54 -6.01 -2.85 -4.50
CA GLU A 54 -7.08 -2.05 -5.10
C GLU A 54 -8.16 -1.67 -4.07
N LYS A 55 -8.55 -2.61 -3.22
CA LYS A 55 -9.51 -2.34 -2.14
C LYS A 55 -8.95 -1.37 -1.10
N ALA A 56 -7.69 -1.54 -0.69
CA ALA A 56 -7.04 -0.65 0.27
C ALA A 56 -7.00 0.79 -0.25
N ILE A 57 -6.56 0.96 -1.51
CA ILE A 57 -6.52 2.25 -2.20
C ILE A 57 -7.91 2.87 -2.26
N LYS A 58 -8.91 2.10 -2.71
CA LYS A 58 -10.28 2.59 -2.84
C LYS A 58 -10.84 3.09 -1.50
N ILE A 59 -10.71 2.31 -0.44
CA ILE A 59 -11.24 2.69 0.88
C ILE A 59 -10.49 3.91 1.44
N ALA A 60 -9.17 3.99 1.24
CA ALA A 60 -8.40 5.16 1.65
C ALA A 60 -8.85 6.43 0.89
N THR A 61 -9.07 6.33 -0.42
CA THR A 61 -9.58 7.44 -1.24
C THR A 61 -11.00 7.85 -0.84
N ASP A 62 -11.92 6.89 -0.71
CA ASP A 62 -13.33 7.15 -0.38
C ASP A 62 -13.48 7.83 0.99
N ASN A 63 -12.61 7.49 1.95
CA ASN A 63 -12.59 8.09 3.29
C ASN A 63 -11.67 9.32 3.42
N GLY A 64 -11.00 9.75 2.34
CA GLY A 64 -10.14 10.94 2.33
C GLY A 64 -8.79 10.77 3.05
N PHE A 65 -8.33 9.54 3.27
CA PHE A 65 -7.01 9.25 3.85
C PHE A 65 -5.91 9.35 2.81
N ILE A 66 -5.57 10.58 2.41
CA ILE A 66 -4.63 10.86 1.31
C ILE A 66 -3.24 10.25 1.58
N GLN A 67 -2.74 10.31 2.82
CA GLN A 67 -1.45 9.69 3.16
C GLN A 67 -1.46 8.17 2.97
N ASP A 68 -2.59 7.52 3.27
CA ASP A 68 -2.69 6.07 3.19
C ASP A 68 -2.97 5.60 1.77
N GLU A 69 -3.71 6.39 0.96
CA GLU A 69 -3.79 6.19 -0.48
C GLU A 69 -2.40 6.26 -1.10
N ALA A 70 -1.59 7.27 -0.74
CA ALA A 70 -0.24 7.44 -1.27
C ALA A 70 0.64 6.22 -0.96
N LEU A 71 0.60 5.76 0.30
CA LEU A 71 1.34 4.58 0.74
C LEU A 71 0.86 3.31 0.02
N ALA A 72 -0.45 3.08 -0.06
CA ALA A 72 -1.00 1.90 -0.72
C ALA A 72 -0.67 1.87 -2.21
N CYS A 73 -0.72 3.03 -2.90
CA CYS A 73 -0.28 3.15 -4.29
C CYS A 73 1.22 2.85 -4.45
N GLU A 74 2.07 3.38 -3.57
CA GLU A 74 3.52 3.11 -3.64
C GLU A 74 3.81 1.61 -3.51
N ARG A 75 3.15 0.93 -2.56
CA ARG A 75 3.30 -0.51 -2.36
C ARG A 75 2.74 -1.34 -3.53
N ALA A 76 1.59 -0.96 -4.07
CA ALA A 76 1.03 -1.58 -5.28
C ALA A 76 1.97 -1.43 -6.49
N GLY A 77 2.58 -0.25 -6.67
CA GLY A 77 3.57 -0.01 -7.72
C GLY A 77 4.80 -0.91 -7.58
N ILE A 78 5.34 -1.05 -6.36
CA ILE A 78 6.44 -1.98 -6.09
C ILE A 78 6.04 -3.42 -6.42
N PHE A 79 4.85 -3.86 -6.01
CA PHE A 79 4.33 -5.18 -6.34
C PHE A 79 4.26 -5.42 -7.85
N HIS A 80 3.60 -4.55 -8.60
CA HIS A 80 3.46 -4.69 -10.06
C HIS A 80 4.81 -4.62 -10.78
N SER A 81 5.80 -3.88 -10.28
CA SER A 81 7.16 -3.86 -10.84
C SER A 81 7.90 -5.21 -10.74
N THR A 82 7.46 -6.11 -9.86
CA THR A 82 8.01 -7.47 -9.76
C THR A 82 7.38 -8.45 -10.75
N ILE A 83 6.30 -8.07 -11.42
CA ILE A 83 5.56 -8.91 -12.38
C ILE A 83 6.00 -8.54 -13.80
N GLN A 84 6.42 -9.56 -14.56
CA GLN A 84 6.90 -9.35 -15.92
C GLN A 84 5.76 -8.84 -16.83
N GLY A 85 5.98 -7.69 -17.47
CA GLY A 85 5.01 -7.08 -18.40
C GLY A 85 4.07 -6.05 -17.76
N GLU A 86 4.15 -5.81 -16.45
CA GLU A 86 3.25 -4.87 -15.74
C GLU A 86 3.92 -3.53 -15.38
N ASN A 87 5.02 -3.18 -16.05
CA ASN A 87 5.75 -1.93 -15.79
C ASN A 87 4.88 -0.68 -15.95
N ASP A 88 4.01 -0.65 -16.96
CA ASP A 88 3.10 0.48 -17.19
C ASP A 88 2.06 0.61 -16.06
N ILE A 89 1.60 -0.53 -15.53
CA ILE A 89 0.69 -0.57 -14.38
C ILE A 89 1.42 -0.06 -13.14
N ALA A 90 2.65 -0.52 -12.91
CA ALA A 90 3.48 -0.05 -11.80
C ALA A 90 3.69 1.48 -11.85
N ASN A 91 4.03 2.02 -13.02
CA ASN A 91 4.21 3.45 -13.25
C ASN A 91 2.94 4.25 -12.97
N GLY A 92 1.77 3.73 -13.37
CA GLY A 92 0.48 4.35 -13.04
C GLY A 92 0.28 4.49 -11.52
N TYR A 93 0.61 3.45 -10.76
CA TYR A 93 0.56 3.50 -9.30
C TYR A 93 1.58 4.45 -8.69
N PHE A 94 2.82 4.50 -9.18
CA PHE A 94 3.83 5.45 -8.69
C PHE A 94 3.44 6.91 -8.95
N LEU A 95 2.84 7.20 -10.10
CA LEU A 95 2.34 8.55 -10.41
C LEU A 95 1.20 8.96 -9.46
N ARG A 96 0.30 8.03 -9.14
CA ARG A 96 -0.76 8.25 -8.15
C ARG A 96 -0.17 8.48 -6.75
N ALA A 97 0.79 7.65 -6.33
CA ALA A 97 1.48 7.81 -5.05
C ALA A 97 2.16 9.18 -4.94
N TYR A 98 2.89 9.59 -5.98
CA TYR A 98 3.51 10.91 -6.08
C TYR A 98 2.49 12.04 -5.88
N SER A 99 1.41 11.99 -6.66
CA SER A 99 0.36 13.03 -6.63
C SER A 99 -0.32 13.12 -5.27
N SER A 100 -0.56 11.98 -4.62
CA SER A 100 -1.16 11.95 -3.28
C SER A 100 -0.19 12.45 -2.20
N TYR A 101 1.11 12.11 -2.27
CA TYR A 101 2.12 12.67 -1.37
C TYR A 101 2.29 14.19 -1.55
N GLU A 102 2.24 14.70 -2.78
CA GLU A 102 2.24 16.15 -3.03
C GLU A 102 1.01 16.83 -2.42
N LYS A 103 -0.19 16.29 -2.64
CA LYS A 103 -1.43 16.83 -2.07
C LYS A 103 -1.42 16.84 -0.54
N TRP A 104 -0.82 15.82 0.08
CA TRP A 104 -0.66 15.76 1.52
C TRP A 104 0.42 16.73 2.06
N GLY A 105 1.32 17.22 1.20
CA GLY A 105 2.42 18.13 1.56
C GLY A 105 3.75 17.42 1.91
N ALA A 106 3.85 16.11 1.68
CA ALA A 106 5.08 15.35 1.90
C ALA A 106 6.04 15.40 0.70
N TYR A 107 6.49 16.61 0.35
CA TYR A 107 7.30 16.87 -0.86
C TYR A 107 8.57 16.02 -0.93
N CYS A 108 9.30 15.87 0.18
CA CYS A 108 10.51 15.02 0.22
C CYS A 108 10.21 13.57 -0.17
N LYS A 109 9.07 13.03 0.30
CA LYS A 109 8.64 11.67 -0.01
C LYS A 109 8.14 11.56 -1.45
N ALA A 110 7.37 12.55 -1.93
CA ALA A 110 6.95 12.62 -3.33
C ALA A 110 8.18 12.61 -4.27
N HIS A 111 9.15 13.49 -4.06
CA HIS A 111 10.38 13.53 -4.85
C HIS A 111 11.17 12.22 -4.77
N HIS A 112 11.22 11.57 -3.61
CA HIS A 112 11.86 10.26 -3.48
C HIS A 112 11.20 9.20 -4.36
N VAL A 113 9.87 9.09 -4.31
CA VAL A 113 9.11 8.14 -5.16
C VAL A 113 9.35 8.44 -6.64
N ARG A 114 9.26 9.71 -7.05
CA ARG A 114 9.53 10.09 -8.43
C ARG A 114 10.95 9.75 -8.87
N LYS A 115 11.96 9.98 -8.02
CA LYS A 115 13.36 9.71 -8.37
C LYS A 115 13.68 8.22 -8.45
N GLN A 116 13.06 7.40 -7.61
CA GLN A 116 13.32 5.96 -7.59
C GLN A 116 12.61 5.20 -8.72
N TYR A 117 11.46 5.70 -9.18
CA TYR A 117 10.58 4.99 -10.10
C TYR A 117 10.25 5.78 -11.38
N SER A 118 11.09 6.75 -11.76
CA SER A 118 11.02 7.48 -13.04
C SER A 118 11.62 6.70 -14.20
#